data_AF-A0A482RG68-F1
#
_entry.id   AF-A0A482RG68-F1
#
_cell.length_a   1.000
_cell.length_b   1.000
_cell.length_c   1.000
_cell.angle_alpha   90.00
_cell.angle_beta   90.00
_cell.angle_gamma   90.00
#
_symmetry.space_group_name_H-M   'P 1'
#
loop_
_entity.id
_entity.type
_entity.pdbx_description
1 polymer ?
#
loop_
_entity_poly.entity_id
_entity_poly.type
_entity_poly.pdbx_seq_one_letter_code
_entity_poly.pdbx_strand_id
1 'polypeptide(L)'
;MQLLDFMEPAMSAGGNVVDFHTVDIFPERWFELVLVLRTDNTILFDRLSARYVAGLRCCPACTQHPPCACTAMRVPCAMCYVPCARPSHSCSGYALNKVQENVEAEIMQVVLEDAHESYAAEIVQELPSNTMEDLDSNVSRVASWYAMWARDHPAGVE
;
A
#
# COMPACT_ATOMS: atom_id res chain seq x y z
N MET A 1 -10.13 20.82 -9.12
CA MET A 1 -9.97 19.57 -8.36
C MET A 1 -11.31 18.84 -8.34
N GLN A 2 -11.65 18.07 -9.37
CA GLN A 2 -13.00 17.47 -9.50
C GLN A 2 -13.27 16.30 -8.53
N LEU A 3 -12.22 15.71 -7.94
CA LEU A 3 -12.36 14.57 -7.03
C LEU A 3 -12.85 14.98 -5.64
N LEU A 4 -12.32 16.08 -5.09
CA LEU A 4 -12.72 16.60 -3.78
C LEU A 4 -14.19 17.04 -3.80
N ASP A 5 -14.60 17.72 -4.87
CA ASP A 5 -15.99 18.16 -5.08
C ASP A 5 -16.98 16.98 -5.12
N PHE A 6 -16.54 15.79 -5.57
CA PHE A 6 -17.38 14.59 -5.62
C PHE A 6 -17.44 13.86 -4.27
N MET A 7 -16.35 13.89 -3.50
CA MET A 7 -16.28 13.22 -2.20
C MET A 7 -16.89 14.05 -1.08
N GLU A 8 -16.92 15.37 -1.19
CA GLU A 8 -17.42 16.28 -0.15
C GLU A 8 -18.84 15.92 0.35
N PRO A 9 -19.84 15.64 -0.51
CA PRO A 9 -21.17 15.23 -0.04
C PRO A 9 -21.18 13.91 0.72
N ALA A 10 -20.30 12.97 0.34
CA ALA A 10 -20.18 11.68 1.03
C ALA A 10 -19.51 11.87 2.39
N MET A 11 -18.45 12.69 2.45
CA MET A 11 -17.73 12.99 3.69
C MET A 11 -18.60 13.75 4.68
N SER A 12 -19.44 14.69 4.23
CA SER A 12 -20.40 15.41 5.08
C SER A 12 -21.47 14.52 5.71
N ALA A 13 -21.75 13.33 5.16
CA ALA A 13 -22.67 12.38 5.79
C ALA A 13 -22.05 11.70 7.03
N GLY A 14 -20.72 11.75 7.18
CA GLY A 14 -19.97 11.13 8.27
C GLY A 14 -19.88 9.60 8.17
N GLY A 15 -19.07 9.01 9.03
CA GLY A 15 -18.95 7.54 9.16
C GLY A 15 -18.21 6.84 8.02
N ASN A 16 -17.38 7.57 7.29
CA ASN A 16 -16.58 7.02 6.19
C ASN A 16 -15.19 6.60 6.65
N VAL A 17 -14.66 5.56 6.02
CA VAL A 17 -13.25 5.15 6.16
C VAL A 17 -12.57 5.34 4.81
N VAL A 18 -11.51 6.13 4.79
CA VAL A 18 -10.73 6.44 3.58
C VAL A 18 -9.38 5.74 3.69
N ASP A 19 -9.05 4.93 2.69
CA ASP A 19 -7.75 4.27 2.56
C ASP A 19 -7.02 4.88 1.36
N PHE A 20 -5.96 5.64 1.63
CA PHE A 20 -5.10 6.22 0.62
C PHE A 20 -3.67 6.36 1.13
N HIS A 21 -2.69 6.29 0.21
CA HIS A 21 -1.25 6.27 0.51
C HIS A 21 -0.61 7.67 0.50
N THR A 22 -1.41 8.72 0.32
CA THR A 22 -0.95 10.12 0.37
C THR A 22 -2.02 10.94 1.10
N VAL A 23 -1.59 11.92 1.87
CA VAL A 23 -2.46 12.62 2.82
C VAL A 23 -2.61 14.11 2.53
N ASP A 24 -1.72 14.66 1.71
CA ASP A 24 -1.59 16.06 1.33
C ASP A 24 -2.78 16.63 0.53
N ILE A 25 -3.50 15.77 -0.19
CA ILE A 25 -4.61 16.19 -1.06
C ILE A 25 -5.92 16.46 -0.30
N PHE A 26 -6.05 16.00 0.95
CA PHE A 26 -7.30 16.06 1.70
C PHE A 26 -7.29 17.18 2.74
N PRO A 27 -8.41 17.90 2.93
CA PRO A 27 -8.49 18.94 3.94
C PRO A 27 -8.64 18.34 5.35
N GLU A 28 -7.96 18.93 6.33
CA GLU A 28 -7.98 18.51 7.75
C GLU A 28 -9.38 18.38 8.35
N ARG A 29 -10.33 19.22 7.91
CA ARG A 29 -11.73 19.21 8.40
C ARG A 29 -12.50 17.91 8.15
N TRP A 30 -11.99 16.99 7.32
CA TRP A 30 -12.69 15.76 6.96
C TRP A 30 -12.44 14.60 7.92
N PHE A 31 -11.46 14.71 8.82
CA PHE A 31 -11.03 13.58 9.63
C PHE A 31 -10.91 13.95 11.11
N GLU A 32 -11.62 13.21 11.94
CA GLU A 32 -11.50 13.26 13.39
C GLU A 32 -10.42 12.30 13.93
N LEU A 33 -9.97 11.37 13.09
CA LEU A 33 -8.94 10.38 13.40
C LEU A 33 -8.18 10.00 12.13
N VAL A 34 -6.85 10.08 12.20
CA VAL A 34 -5.94 9.65 11.13
C VAL A 34 -5.07 8.51 11.64
N LEU A 35 -5.06 7.39 10.92
CA LEU A 35 -4.32 6.19 11.30
C LEU A 35 -3.19 5.93 10.31
N VAL A 36 -1.95 5.96 10.78
CA VAL A 36 -0.77 5.65 9.97
C VAL A 36 -0.30 4.25 10.31
N LEU A 37 -0.47 3.33 9.36
CA LEU A 37 -0.03 1.94 9.51
C LEU A 37 1.48 1.84 9.27
N ARG A 38 2.20 1.25 10.22
CA ARG A 38 3.66 1.04 10.16
C ARG A 38 3.97 -0.45 10.05
N THR A 39 4.91 -0.81 9.18
CA THR A 39 5.32 -2.22 8.99
C THR A 39 6.84 -2.34 8.96
N ASP A 40 7.35 -3.44 9.49
CA ASP A 40 8.76 -3.79 9.42
C ASP A 40 9.20 -4.05 7.96
N ASN A 41 10.35 -3.48 7.60
CA ASN A 41 10.88 -3.49 6.23
C ASN A 41 11.04 -4.89 5.63
N THR A 42 11.40 -5.88 6.45
CA THR A 42 11.62 -7.27 6.01
C THR A 42 10.30 -7.93 5.60
N ILE A 43 9.25 -7.74 6.40
CA ILE A 43 7.91 -8.26 6.13
C ILE A 43 7.29 -7.55 4.92
N LEU A 44 7.47 -6.23 4.83
CA LEU A 44 6.98 -5.43 3.71
C LEU A 44 7.62 -5.88 2.39
N PHE A 45 8.94 -6.11 2.38
CA PHE A 45 9.66 -6.64 1.22
C PHE A 45 9.11 -7.99 0.76
N ASP A 46 8.85 -8.92 1.68
CA ASP A 46 8.29 -10.24 1.36
C ASP A 46 6.88 -10.12 0.77
N ARG A 47 6.03 -9.26 1.35
CA ARG A 47 4.66 -8.99 0.86
C ARG A 47 4.67 -8.38 -0.54
N LEU A 48 5.50 -7.37 -0.79
CA LEU A 48 5.61 -6.70 -2.09
C LEU A 48 6.25 -7.63 -3.13
N SER A 49 7.24 -8.41 -2.75
CA SER A 49 7.84 -9.43 -3.61
C SER A 49 6.83 -10.50 -4.02
N ALA A 50 5.99 -10.97 -3.10
CA ALA A 50 4.90 -11.88 -3.42
C ALA A 50 3.88 -11.27 -4.40
N ARG A 51 3.62 -9.96 -4.32
CA ARG A 51 2.67 -9.26 -5.20
C ARG A 51 3.23 -8.97 -6.59
N TYR A 52 4.48 -8.49 -6.69
CA TYR A 52 5.06 -8.02 -7.95
C TYR A 52 5.96 -9.04 -8.66
N VAL A 53 6.53 -10.00 -7.93
CA VAL A 53 7.51 -10.96 -8.46
C VAL A 53 6.91 -12.35 -8.64
N ALA A 54 5.98 -12.80 -7.78
CA ALA A 54 5.36 -14.12 -7.90
C ALA A 54 4.42 -14.28 -9.11
N GLY A 55 4.12 -13.18 -9.82
CA GLY A 55 3.31 -13.16 -11.05
C GLY A 55 4.09 -13.37 -12.36
N LEU A 56 5.43 -13.42 -12.34
CA LEU A 56 6.24 -13.67 -13.55
C LEU A 56 6.21 -15.15 -13.97
N ARG A 57 5.06 -15.62 -14.46
CA ARG A 57 4.98 -16.86 -15.24
C ARG A 57 5.43 -16.55 -16.67
N CYS A 58 6.37 -17.34 -17.20
CA CYS A 58 6.69 -17.33 -18.62
C CYS A 58 5.41 -17.51 -19.47
N CYS A 59 5.37 -16.82 -20.61
CA CYS A 59 4.27 -16.83 -21.56
C CYS A 59 3.83 -18.27 -21.93
N PRO A 60 2.52 -18.57 -22.04
CA PRO A 60 2.01 -19.92 -22.34
C PRO A 60 2.40 -20.49 -23.72
N ALA A 61 3.01 -19.68 -24.61
CA ALA A 61 3.40 -20.08 -25.95
C ALA A 61 4.76 -20.83 -26.06
N CYS A 62 5.51 -20.98 -24.96
CA CYS A 62 6.87 -21.57 -24.98
C CYS A 62 6.93 -23.08 -24.70
N THR A 63 5.83 -23.83 -24.82
CA THR A 63 5.77 -25.29 -24.57
C THR A 63 6.23 -26.16 -25.74
N GLN A 64 6.59 -25.58 -26.90
CA GLN A 64 6.82 -26.33 -28.14
C GLN A 64 8.26 -26.30 -28.70
N HIS A 65 9.24 -25.79 -27.94
CA HIS A 65 10.64 -25.75 -28.38
C HIS A 65 11.59 -26.32 -27.33
N PRO A 66 12.78 -26.84 -27.74
CA PRO A 66 13.77 -27.36 -26.81
C PRO A 66 14.09 -26.33 -25.72
N PRO A 67 14.42 -26.77 -24.49
CA PRO A 67 14.52 -25.89 -23.34
C PRO A 67 15.43 -24.71 -23.65
N CYS A 68 14.89 -23.49 -23.47
CA CYS A 68 15.73 -22.29 -23.52
C CYS A 68 16.85 -22.44 -22.48
N ALA A 69 17.98 -21.75 -22.68
CA ALA A 69 19.09 -21.75 -21.71
C ALA A 69 18.61 -21.35 -20.29
N CYS A 70 17.49 -20.63 -20.17
CA CYS A 70 16.82 -20.31 -18.91
C CYS A 70 16.30 -21.53 -18.13
N THR A 71 15.83 -22.59 -18.80
CA THR A 71 15.31 -23.79 -18.12
C THR A 71 16.42 -24.66 -17.53
N ALA A 72 17.62 -24.63 -18.13
CA ALA A 72 18.76 -25.43 -17.66
C ALA A 72 19.41 -24.89 -16.38
N MET A 73 19.38 -23.57 -16.17
CA MET A 73 20.02 -22.93 -15.00
C MET A 73 19.05 -22.59 -13.86
N ARG A 74 17.73 -22.79 -14.02
CA ARG A 74 16.69 -22.36 -13.05
C ARG A 74 16.80 -20.88 -12.64
N VAL A 75 17.22 -20.02 -13.58
CA VAL A 75 17.38 -18.58 -13.32
C VAL A 75 16.13 -17.84 -13.83
N PRO A 76 15.60 -16.87 -13.07
CA PRO A 76 14.43 -16.08 -13.48
C PRO A 76 14.65 -15.32 -14.80
N CYS A 77 13.60 -15.15 -15.63
CA CYS A 77 13.64 -14.40 -16.90
C CYS A 77 14.30 -13.02 -16.77
N ALA A 78 14.12 -12.37 -15.60
CA ALA A 78 14.64 -11.03 -15.30
C ALA A 78 16.17 -10.92 -15.21
N MET A 79 16.89 -12.04 -15.08
CA MET A 79 18.36 -12.07 -15.02
C MET A 79 19.02 -12.73 -16.23
N CYS A 80 18.23 -13.15 -17.22
CA CYS A 80 18.78 -13.69 -18.45
C CYS A 80 19.12 -12.51 -19.37
N TYR A 81 20.39 -12.08 -19.38
CA TYR A 81 20.92 -11.14 -20.39
C TYR A 81 20.95 -11.72 -21.82
N VAL A 82 20.40 -12.93 -22.02
CA VAL A 82 20.30 -13.57 -23.33
C VAL A 82 19.06 -13.02 -24.04
N PRO A 83 19.20 -12.49 -25.26
CA PRO A 83 18.05 -12.04 -26.03
C PRO A 83 17.07 -13.20 -26.26
N CYS A 84 15.80 -13.01 -25.91
CA CYS A 84 14.73 -13.85 -26.42
C CYS A 84 14.73 -13.76 -27.96
N ALA A 85 14.46 -14.86 -28.66
CA ALA A 85 14.46 -14.92 -30.13
C ALA A 85 13.39 -14.02 -30.81
N ARG A 86 12.64 -13.20 -30.07
CA ARG A 86 11.74 -12.17 -30.61
C ARG A 86 12.10 -10.78 -30.05
N PRO A 87 12.40 -9.79 -30.91
CA PRO A 87 12.84 -8.47 -30.49
C PRO A 87 11.74 -7.54 -29.93
N SER A 88 10.51 -8.02 -29.71
CA SER A 88 9.36 -7.14 -29.40
C SER A 88 8.83 -7.22 -27.97
N HIS A 89 9.43 -7.98 -27.05
CA HIS A 89 8.90 -8.16 -25.69
C HIS A 89 10.02 -8.07 -24.64
N SER A 90 9.93 -7.08 -23.73
CA SER A 90 10.81 -6.92 -22.57
C SER A 90 10.24 -7.64 -21.34
N CYS A 91 10.98 -8.62 -20.78
CA CYS A 91 10.70 -9.12 -19.42
C CYS A 91 11.03 -8.02 -18.39
N SER A 92 10.11 -7.73 -17.48
CA SER A 92 10.01 -6.52 -16.65
C SER A 92 11.17 -6.29 -15.66
N GLY A 93 11.88 -5.16 -15.78
CA GLY A 93 12.73 -4.56 -14.74
C GLY A 93 11.99 -3.57 -13.82
N TYR A 94 10.69 -3.38 -14.03
CA TYR A 94 9.85 -2.41 -13.32
C TYR A 94 9.40 -2.90 -11.93
N ALA A 95 9.42 -4.22 -11.70
CA ALA A 95 8.90 -4.81 -10.47
C ALA A 95 9.85 -4.66 -9.26
N LEU A 96 11.17 -4.74 -9.46
CA LEU A 96 12.14 -4.64 -8.35
C LEU A 96 12.36 -3.19 -7.91
N ASN A 97 12.45 -2.25 -8.86
CA ASN A 97 12.60 -0.83 -8.55
C ASN A 97 11.43 -0.33 -7.70
N LYS A 98 10.19 -0.74 -8.01
CA LYS A 98 9.02 -0.39 -7.19
C LYS A 98 9.07 -0.98 -5.78
N VAL A 99 9.54 -2.22 -5.63
CA VAL A 99 9.67 -2.82 -4.29
C VAL A 99 10.69 -2.03 -3.47
N GLN A 100 11.82 -1.64 -4.07
CA GLN A 100 12.83 -0.81 -3.42
C GLN A 100 12.30 0.59 -3.08
N GLU A 101 11.67 1.28 -4.03
CA GLU A 101 11.07 2.61 -3.81
C GLU A 101 10.03 2.60 -2.67
N ASN A 102 9.16 1.59 -2.60
CA ASN A 102 8.16 1.50 -1.53
C ASN A 102 8.78 1.16 -0.17
N VAL A 103 9.79 0.29 -0.15
CA VAL A 103 10.52 -0.03 1.09
C VAL A 103 11.31 1.19 1.57
N GLU A 104 11.94 1.94 0.66
CA GLU A 104 12.64 3.18 0.99
C GLU A 104 11.68 4.26 1.49
N ALA A 105 10.49 4.40 0.89
CA ALA A 105 9.46 5.32 1.36
C ALA A 105 8.97 5.01 2.79
N GLU A 106 8.79 3.72 3.12
CA GLU A 106 8.46 3.29 4.49
C GLU A 106 9.62 3.55 5.48
N ILE A 107 10.87 3.31 5.05
CA ILE A 107 12.07 3.59 5.85
C ILE A 107 12.20 5.08 6.16
N MET A 108 11.98 5.92 5.16
CA MET A 108 12.04 7.38 5.29
C MET A 108 10.82 7.98 6.00
N GLN A 109 9.83 7.17 6.36
CA GLN A 109 8.61 7.59 7.05
C GLN A 109 7.86 8.72 6.35
N VAL A 110 7.95 8.78 5.01
CA VAL A 110 7.40 9.89 4.21
C VAL A 110 5.92 10.11 4.52
N VAL A 111 5.13 9.04 4.59
CA VAL A 111 3.70 9.12 4.87
C VAL A 111 3.40 9.61 6.29
N LEU A 112 4.25 9.28 7.27
CA LEU A 112 4.08 9.73 8.64
C LEU A 112 4.42 11.22 8.77
N GLU A 113 5.52 11.65 8.16
CA GLU A 113 5.92 13.05 8.12
C GLU A 113 4.84 13.89 7.42
N ASP A 114 4.37 13.46 6.26
CA ASP A 114 3.29 14.11 5.53
C ASP A 114 1.99 14.20 6.36
N ALA A 115 1.67 13.16 7.15
CA ALA A 115 0.49 13.16 8.01
C ALA A 115 0.62 14.15 9.17
N HIS A 116 1.80 14.29 9.76
CA HIS A 116 2.06 15.29 10.80
C HIS A 116 2.12 16.72 10.27
N GLU A 117 2.53 16.91 9.02
CA GLU A 117 2.52 18.23 8.37
C GLU A 117 1.10 18.66 7.94
N SER A 118 0.25 17.69 7.56
CA SER A 118 -1.09 17.94 7.03
C SER A 118 -2.19 17.98 8.11
N TYR A 119 -2.00 17.31 9.25
CA TYR A 119 -3.00 17.17 10.31
C TYR A 119 -2.42 17.44 11.70
N ALA A 120 -3.29 17.86 12.63
CA ALA A 120 -2.91 17.99 14.03
C ALA A 120 -2.36 16.68 14.62
N ALA A 121 -1.22 16.75 15.30
CA ALA A 121 -0.57 15.58 15.91
C ALA A 121 -1.44 14.85 16.95
N GLU A 122 -2.49 15.48 17.47
CA GLU A 122 -3.42 14.88 18.42
C GLU A 122 -4.36 13.85 17.77
N ILE A 123 -4.69 14.03 16.48
CA ILE A 123 -5.58 13.12 15.74
C ILE A 123 -4.82 12.04 14.96
N VAL A 124 -3.52 12.24 14.75
CA VAL A 124 -2.63 11.28 14.06
C VAL A 124 -2.18 10.19 15.04
N GLN A 125 -2.52 8.93 14.76
CA GLN A 125 -2.10 7.78 15.55
C GLN A 125 -1.36 6.75 14.69
N GLU A 126 -0.19 6.34 15.17
CA GLU A 126 0.61 5.28 14.56
C GLU A 126 0.16 3.90 15.05
N LEU A 127 0.01 2.94 14.14
CA LEU A 127 -0.39 1.57 14.44
C LEU A 127 0.53 0.55 13.76
N PRO A 128 1.09 -0.43 14.48
CA PRO A 128 1.89 -1.50 13.89
C PRO A 128 1.02 -2.46 13.06
N SER A 129 1.53 -2.99 11.94
CA SER A 129 0.80 -3.89 11.02
C SER A 129 1.66 -5.07 10.52
N ASN A 130 2.40 -5.69 11.43
CA ASN A 130 3.35 -6.76 11.11
C ASN A 130 2.67 -8.14 11.07
N THR A 131 1.78 -8.40 12.03
CA THR A 131 1.15 -9.70 12.25
C THR A 131 -0.37 -9.62 12.15
N MET A 132 -1.02 -10.78 12.07
CA MET A 132 -2.49 -10.87 12.14
C MET A 132 -3.02 -10.46 13.53
N GLU A 133 -2.22 -10.64 14.58
CA GLU A 133 -2.57 -10.20 15.94
C GLU A 133 -2.59 -8.68 16.04
N ASP A 134 -1.65 -7.99 15.39
CA ASP A 134 -1.65 -6.54 15.29
C ASP A 134 -2.91 -6.04 14.57
N LEU A 135 -3.33 -6.72 13.51
CA LEU A 135 -4.57 -6.38 12.80
C LEU A 135 -5.79 -6.50 13.72
N ASP A 136 -5.95 -7.62 14.43
CA ASP A 136 -7.08 -7.83 15.35
C ASP A 136 -7.09 -6.81 16.50
N SER A 137 -5.92 -6.48 17.04
CA SER A 137 -5.74 -5.43 18.04
C SER A 137 -6.12 -4.05 17.50
N ASN A 138 -5.66 -3.70 16.30
CA ASN A 138 -5.95 -2.41 15.65
C ASN A 138 -7.44 -2.25 15.36
N VAL A 139 -8.10 -3.30 14.85
CA VAL A 139 -9.54 -3.28 14.61
C VAL A 139 -10.30 -3.09 15.93
N SER A 140 -9.91 -3.80 16.97
CA SER A 140 -10.52 -3.67 18.30
C SER A 140 -10.34 -2.26 18.87
N ARG A 141 -9.18 -1.63 18.65
CA ARG A 141 -8.87 -0.26 19.07
C ARG A 141 -9.72 0.77 18.33
N VAL A 142 -9.82 0.66 17.00
CA VAL A 142 -10.64 1.58 16.19
C VAL A 142 -12.12 1.45 16.53
N ALA A 143 -12.62 0.21 16.68
CA ALA A 143 -13.99 -0.04 17.13
C ALA A 143 -14.28 0.57 18.52
N SER A 144 -13.34 0.44 19.45
CA SER A 144 -13.48 1.03 20.78
C SER A 144 -13.47 2.57 20.73
N TRP A 145 -12.59 3.15 19.92
CA TRP A 145 -12.53 4.60 19.71
C TRP A 145 -13.84 5.12 19.10
N TYR A 146 -14.35 4.47 18.06
CA TYR A 146 -15.61 4.85 17.43
C TYR A 146 -16.78 4.80 18.43
N ALA A 147 -16.84 3.74 19.24
CA ALA A 147 -17.86 3.62 20.28
C ALA A 147 -17.76 4.72 21.34
N MET A 148 -16.56 5.20 21.66
CA MET A 148 -16.37 6.37 22.54
C MET A 148 -16.83 7.65 21.85
N TRP A 149 -16.35 7.89 20.62
CA TRP A 149 -16.66 9.09 19.84
C TRP A 149 -18.17 9.25 19.61
N ALA A 150 -18.88 8.17 19.30
CA ALA A 150 -20.32 8.17 19.09
C ALA A 150 -21.13 8.52 20.35
N ARG A 151 -20.58 8.31 21.55
CA ARG A 151 -21.21 8.76 22.80
C ARG A 151 -20.97 10.24 23.06
N ASP A 152 -19.80 10.73 22.70
CA ASP A 152 -19.40 12.12 22.93
C ASP A 152 -20.05 13.08 21.91
N HIS A 153 -20.43 12.56 20.72
CA HIS A 153 -21.07 13.33 19.64
C HIS A 153 -22.45 12.76 19.26
N PRO A 154 -23.49 12.94 20.11
CA PRO A 154 -24.82 12.41 19.86
C PRO A 154 -25.56 13.11 18.70
N ALA A 155 -25.08 14.27 18.25
CA ALA A 155 -25.66 15.05 17.14
C ALA A 155 -25.11 14.65 15.75
N GLY A 156 -24.08 13.79 15.69
CA GLY A 156 -23.39 13.44 14.45
C GLY A 156 -22.18 14.32 14.17
N VAL A 157 -21.71 14.29 12.92
CA VAL A 157 -20.62 15.15 12.41
C VAL A 157 -21.19 16.55 12.15
N GLU A 158 -20.61 17.60 12.75
CA GLU A 158 -20.99 19.01 12.54
C GLU A 158 -20.47 19.58 11.20
#